data_AF-A0A8T3U828-F1
#
_entry.id   AF-A0A8T3U828-F1
#
_cell.length_a   1.000
_cell.length_b   1.000
_cell.length_c   1.000
_cell.angle_alpha   90.00
_cell.angle_beta   90.00
_cell.angle_gamma   90.00
#
_symmetry.space_group_name_H-M   'P 1'
#
loop_
_entity.id
_entity.type
_entity.pdbx_description
1 polymer ?
#
loop_
_entity_poly.entity_id
_entity_poly.type
_entity_poly.pdbx_seq_one_letter_code
_entity_poly.pdbx_strand_id
1 'polypeptide(L)'
;MPGPFTLILKKSKMISDVASCNMNTIGVRMPSNKIINEVIRKCGFPIAAPSANISGKPSGTNVLDIKDEFDGRVNVIVDGGDSDIGIESTVLKVVDNIPVILRPGFVTEDDIKGVARSS
;
A
#
# COMPACT_ATOMS: atom_id res chain seq x y z
N MET A 1 -11.75 -4.98 -5.34
CA MET A 1 -10.59 -4.96 -4.43
C MET A 1 -10.79 -6.08 -3.43
N PRO A 2 -9.82 -6.98 -3.20
CA PRO A 2 -8.37 -6.75 -3.02
C PRO A 2 -7.54 -6.47 -4.28
N GLY A 3 -6.34 -5.85 -4.17
CA GLY A 3 -5.41 -5.66 -5.30
C GLY A 3 -4.20 -4.72 -5.09
N PRO A 4 -3.34 -4.55 -6.11
CA PRO A 4 -2.16 -3.67 -6.11
C PRO A 4 -2.53 -2.20 -6.41
N PHE A 5 -3.53 -1.68 -5.71
CA PHE A 5 -4.09 -0.35 -5.96
C PHE A 5 -4.26 0.43 -4.64
N THR A 6 -3.76 1.66 -4.62
CA THR A 6 -3.82 2.55 -3.46
C THR A 6 -4.64 3.80 -3.82
N LEU A 7 -5.64 4.11 -2.99
CA LEU A 7 -6.45 5.32 -3.12
C LEU A 7 -6.00 6.38 -2.11
N ILE A 8 -5.72 7.61 -2.58
CA ILE A 8 -5.54 8.77 -1.71
C ILE A 8 -6.91 9.43 -1.50
N LEU A 9 -7.36 9.43 -0.25
CA LEU A 9 -8.68 9.90 0.20
C LEU A 9 -8.52 11.00 1.26
N LYS A 10 -9.58 11.77 1.53
CA LYS A 10 -9.64 12.65 2.70
C LYS A 10 -9.59 11.79 3.97
N LYS A 11 -8.71 12.10 4.92
CA LYS A 11 -8.60 11.33 6.15
C LYS A 11 -9.76 11.66 7.09
N SER A 12 -10.18 10.68 7.89
CA SER A 12 -11.11 10.92 9.00
C SER A 12 -10.36 11.39 10.25
N LYS A 13 -11.09 11.94 11.21
CA LYS A 13 -10.53 12.34 12.52
C LYS A 13 -9.98 11.18 13.35
N MET A 14 -10.33 9.93 13.01
CA MET A 14 -9.82 8.73 13.70
C MET A 14 -8.40 8.36 13.28
N ILE A 15 -7.91 8.89 12.15
CA ILE A 15 -6.56 8.62 11.65
C ILE A 15 -5.57 9.58 12.31
N SER A 16 -4.58 9.00 13.00
CA SER A 16 -3.47 9.74 13.61
C SER A 16 -2.76 10.65 12.61
N ASP A 17 -2.36 11.85 13.04
CA ASP A 17 -1.57 12.78 12.23
C ASP A 17 -0.21 12.19 11.83
N VAL A 18 0.37 11.33 12.67
CA VAL A 18 1.63 10.64 12.35
C VAL A 18 1.45 9.72 11.14
N ALA A 19 0.33 9.00 11.07
CA ALA A 19 0.05 8.08 9.96
C ALA A 19 -0.19 8.80 8.63
N SER A 20 -0.62 10.06 8.66
CA SER A 20 -0.84 10.88 7.47
C SER A 20 0.26 11.91 7.21
N CYS A 21 1.37 11.89 7.95
CA CYS A 21 2.40 12.93 7.91
C CYS A 21 1.82 14.35 8.06
N ASN A 22 0.86 14.55 8.97
CA ASN A 22 0.10 15.78 9.19
C ASN A 22 -0.72 16.26 7.97
N MET A 23 -0.91 15.42 6.94
CA MET A 23 -1.76 15.76 5.80
C MET A 23 -3.24 15.51 6.10
N ASN A 24 -4.10 16.24 5.38
CA ASN A 24 -5.56 16.04 5.39
C ASN A 24 -6.01 14.80 4.58
N THR A 25 -5.07 14.10 3.95
CA THR A 25 -5.33 12.94 3.11
C THR A 25 -4.54 11.72 3.57
N ILE A 26 -5.03 10.53 3.25
CA ILE A 26 -4.41 9.25 3.61
C ILE A 26 -4.47 8.28 2.42
N GLY A 27 -3.41 7.50 2.24
CA GLY A 27 -3.37 6.40 1.27
C GLY A 27 -3.95 5.12 1.88
N VAL A 28 -4.95 4.54 1.22
CA VAL A 28 -5.61 3.30 1.66
C VAL A 28 -5.46 2.24 0.58
N ARG A 29 -5.08 1.03 0.99
CA ARG A 29 -4.94 -0.15 0.12
C ARG A 29 -5.57 -1.36 0.80
N MET A 30 -6.20 -2.22 -0.01
CA MET A 30 -6.63 -3.56 0.40
C MET A 30 -5.78 -4.59 -0.35
N PRO A 31 -4.74 -5.18 0.26
CA PRO A 31 -3.80 -6.07 -0.43
C PRO A 31 -4.48 -7.38 -0.83
N SER A 32 -4.11 -7.96 -1.99
CA SER A 32 -4.64 -9.25 -2.47
C SER A 32 -4.02 -10.47 -1.79
N ASN A 33 -2.89 -10.30 -1.11
CA ASN A 33 -2.20 -11.39 -0.42
C ASN A 33 -3.06 -11.94 0.74
N LYS A 34 -3.34 -13.25 0.72
CA LYS A 34 -4.21 -13.92 1.70
C LYS A 34 -3.62 -13.89 3.12
N ILE A 35 -2.30 -14.03 3.25
CA ILE A 35 -1.59 -13.99 4.53
C ILE A 35 -1.77 -12.61 5.17
N ILE A 36 -1.53 -11.54 4.42
CA ILE A 36 -1.68 -10.18 4.94
C ILE A 36 -3.14 -9.86 5.30
N ASN A 37 -4.11 -10.31 4.50
CA ASN A 37 -5.53 -10.15 4.86
C ASN A 37 -5.88 -10.89 6.16
N GLU A 38 -5.32 -12.08 6.40
CA GLU A 38 -5.49 -12.81 7.65
C GLU A 38 -4.90 -12.04 8.84
N VAL A 39 -3.69 -11.49 8.68
CA VAL A 39 -3.01 -10.68 9.71
C VAL A 39 -3.86 -9.46 10.06
N ILE A 40 -4.27 -8.66 9.07
CA ILE A 40 -5.11 -7.47 9.28
C ILE A 40 -6.41 -7.86 10.01
N ARG A 41 -7.05 -8.96 9.59
CA ARG A 41 -8.28 -9.43 10.23
C ARG A 41 -8.07 -9.83 11.69
N LYS A 42 -6.98 -10.51 12.00
CA LYS A 42 -6.65 -10.91 13.38
C LYS A 42 -6.24 -9.73 14.27
N CYS A 43 -5.61 -8.69 13.70
CA CYS A 43 -5.30 -7.46 14.44
C CYS A 43 -6.57 -6.73 14.88
N GLY A 44 -7.62 -6.72 14.04
CA GLY A 44 -8.87 -6.02 14.34
C GLY A 44 -8.79 -4.50 14.18
N PHE A 45 -7.69 -3.98 13.64
CA PHE A 45 -7.47 -2.55 13.34
C PHE A 45 -6.70 -2.38 12.02
N PRO A 46 -6.80 -1.21 11.34
CA PRO A 46 -6.03 -0.95 10.13
C PRO A 46 -4.54 -0.84 10.44
N ILE A 47 -3.71 -1.39 9.55
CA ILE A 47 -2.25 -1.38 9.68
C ILE A 47 -1.67 -0.29 8.76
N ALA A 48 -0.92 0.64 9.35
CA ALA A 48 -0.07 1.54 8.58
C ALA A 48 1.22 0.77 8.20
N ALA A 49 1.42 0.56 6.91
CA ALA A 49 2.56 -0.19 6.39
C ALA A 49 3.19 0.55 5.19
N PRO A 50 4.36 1.20 5.38
CA PRO A 50 5.16 1.63 4.24
C PRO A 50 5.77 0.43 3.50
N SER A 51 6.45 0.67 2.38
CA SER A 51 7.27 -0.37 1.75
C SER A 51 8.34 -0.85 2.72
N ALA A 52 8.57 -2.17 2.74
CA ALA A 52 9.53 -2.79 3.64
C ALA A 52 10.95 -2.65 3.08
N ASN A 53 11.50 -1.45 3.19
CA ASN A 53 12.85 -1.09 2.80
C ASN A 53 13.38 0.06 3.65
N ILE A 54 14.70 0.14 3.80
CA ILE A 54 15.39 1.32 4.27
C ILE A 54 15.17 2.42 3.22
N SER A 55 14.78 3.61 3.69
CA SER A 55 14.48 4.75 2.82
C SER A 55 15.57 4.98 1.77
N GLY A 56 15.18 4.96 0.50
CA GLY A 56 16.07 5.15 -0.66
C GLY A 56 16.58 3.85 -1.30
N LYS A 57 16.37 2.68 -0.68
CA LYS A 57 16.68 1.38 -1.29
C LYS A 57 15.50 0.80 -2.08
N PRO A 58 15.74 -0.14 -3.01
CA PRO A 58 14.67 -0.91 -3.65
C PRO A 58 13.78 -1.62 -2.62
N SER A 59 12.49 -1.80 -2.96
CA SER A 59 11.57 -2.57 -2.13
C SER A 59 11.99 -4.04 -2.09
N GLY A 60 12.04 -4.66 -0.91
CA GLY A 60 12.28 -6.09 -0.79
C GLY A 60 11.12 -6.89 -1.39
N THR A 61 11.45 -7.93 -2.15
CA THR A 61 10.49 -8.77 -2.88
C THR A 61 10.38 -10.18 -2.32
N ASN A 62 11.37 -10.59 -1.53
CA ASN A 62 11.45 -11.90 -0.88
C ASN A 62 11.98 -11.74 0.56
N VAL A 63 11.93 -12.81 1.35
CA VAL A 63 12.34 -12.77 2.77
C VAL A 63 13.83 -12.46 2.97
N LEU A 64 14.70 -12.83 2.02
CA LEU A 64 16.14 -12.57 2.12
C LEU A 64 16.41 -11.08 2.00
N ASP A 65 15.79 -10.40 1.03
CA ASP A 65 15.87 -8.94 0.88
C ASP A 65 15.45 -8.22 2.18
N ILE A 66 14.39 -8.72 2.83
CA ILE A 66 13.88 -8.15 4.08
C ILE A 66 14.84 -8.42 5.24
N LYS A 67 15.40 -9.62 5.34
CA LYS A 67 16.36 -9.98 6.40
C LYS A 67 17.64 -9.17 6.29
N ASP A 68 18.16 -8.97 5.08
CA ASP A 68 19.37 -8.18 4.85
C ASP A 68 19.27 -6.75 5.40
N GLU A 69 18.05 -6.20 5.48
CA GLU A 69 17.81 -4.84 5.96
C GLU A 69 17.27 -4.74 7.39
N PHE A 70 16.45 -5.71 7.82
CA PHE A 70 15.66 -5.63 9.04
C PHE A 70 15.96 -6.72 10.07
N ASP A 71 16.87 -7.67 9.80
CA ASP A 71 17.19 -8.70 10.79
C ASP A 71 17.72 -8.07 12.09
N GLY A 72 17.14 -8.49 13.21
CA GLY A 72 17.37 -7.88 14.53
C GLY A 72 16.84 -6.46 14.75
N ARG A 73 16.20 -5.82 13.75
CA ARG A 73 15.66 -4.44 13.84
C ARG A 73 14.13 -4.39 13.98
N VAL A 74 13.45 -5.49 13.65
CA VAL A 74 12.00 -5.62 13.78
C VAL A 74 11.66 -6.83 14.65
N ASN A 75 10.51 -6.77 15.34
CA ASN A 75 10.11 -7.85 16.24
C ASN A 75 9.69 -9.12 15.49
N VAL A 76 9.12 -8.98 14.29
CA VAL A 76 8.52 -10.08 13.55
C VAL A 76 8.76 -9.87 12.05
N ILE A 77 9.19 -10.93 11.37
CA ILE A 77 9.20 -11.05 9.91
C ILE A 77 8.26 -12.20 9.54
N VAL A 78 7.35 -11.95 8.62
CA VAL A 78 6.44 -12.98 8.09
C VAL A 78 6.92 -13.35 6.70
N ASP A 79 7.37 -14.60 6.54
CA ASP A 79 7.75 -15.14 5.24
C ASP A 79 6.51 -15.69 4.51
N GLY A 80 6.18 -15.06 3.39
CA GLY A 80 5.10 -15.45 2.50
C GLY A 80 5.58 -15.93 1.13
N GLY A 81 6.89 -16.15 0.95
CA GLY A 81 7.51 -16.38 -0.35
C GLY A 81 7.75 -15.09 -1.15
N ASP A 82 8.00 -15.26 -2.45
CA ASP A 82 8.25 -14.15 -3.37
C ASP A 82 6.97 -13.34 -3.66
N SER A 83 7.14 -12.05 -3.89
CA SER A 83 6.05 -11.15 -4.28
C SER A 83 5.57 -11.43 -5.71
N ASP A 84 4.28 -11.77 -5.88
CA ASP A 84 3.69 -12.14 -7.18
C ASP A 84 3.91 -11.12 -8.32
N ILE A 85 3.93 -9.82 -7.99
CA ILE A 85 3.96 -8.72 -8.97
C ILE A 85 5.34 -8.05 -9.05
N GLY A 86 6.12 -8.06 -7.96
CA GLY A 86 7.46 -7.45 -7.90
C GLY A 86 7.54 -5.92 -8.06
N ILE A 87 6.45 -5.24 -8.39
CA ILE A 87 6.37 -3.77 -8.48
C ILE A 87 5.34 -3.20 -7.48
N GLU A 88 5.52 -1.94 -7.11
CA GLU A 88 4.64 -1.26 -6.16
C GLU A 88 3.23 -1.01 -6.72
N SER A 89 2.28 -0.72 -5.81
CA SER A 89 0.91 -0.39 -6.20
C SER A 89 0.81 0.92 -6.98
N THR A 90 -0.11 0.95 -7.93
CA THR A 90 -0.58 2.20 -8.55
C THR A 90 -1.24 3.07 -7.48
N VAL A 91 -0.90 4.35 -7.43
CA VAL A 91 -1.45 5.32 -6.47
C VAL A 91 -2.34 6.31 -7.21
N LEU A 92 -3.63 6.26 -6.93
CA LEU A 92 -4.63 7.17 -7.50
C LEU A 92 -5.16 8.10 -6.41
N LYS A 93 -5.05 9.41 -6.62
CA LYS A 93 -5.72 10.42 -5.81
C LYS A 93 -7.11 10.69 -6.38
N VAL A 94 -8.14 10.62 -5.54
CA VAL A 94 -9.54 10.86 -5.94
C VAL A 94 -10.20 11.96 -5.10
N VAL A 95 -9.40 12.90 -4.61
CA VAL A 95 -9.87 14.00 -3.78
C VAL A 95 -10.62 15.00 -4.66
N ASP A 96 -11.79 15.45 -4.18
CA ASP A 96 -12.68 16.40 -4.88
C ASP A 96 -13.14 15.90 -6.25
N ASN A 97 -13.30 14.57 -6.39
CA ASN A 97 -13.77 13.87 -7.60
C ASN A 97 -12.87 14.04 -8.84
N ILE A 98 -11.62 14.46 -8.67
CA ILE A 98 -10.65 14.55 -9.76
C ILE A 98 -9.64 13.40 -9.60
N PRO A 99 -9.72 12.34 -10.43
CA PRO A 99 -8.76 11.24 -10.40
C PRO A 99 -7.40 11.68 -10.97
N VAL A 100 -6.34 11.55 -10.17
CA VAL A 100 -4.96 11.85 -10.58
C VAL A 100 -4.04 10.70 -10.20
N ILE A 101 -3.40 10.08 -11.19
CA ILE A 101 -2.38 9.05 -10.94
C ILE A 101 -1.13 9.74 -10.40
N LEU A 102 -0.79 9.47 -9.14
CA LEU A 102 0.42 10.00 -8.49
C LEU A 102 1.63 9.09 -8.68
N ARG A 103 1.38 7.79 -8.81
CA ARG A 103 2.42 6.80 -9.09
C ARG A 103 1.85 5.72 -10.01
N PRO A 104 2.39 5.56 -11.23
CA PRO A 104 2.10 4.41 -12.09
C PRO A 104 2.53 3.11 -11.41
N GLY A 105 1.82 2.03 -11.69
CA GLY A 105 2.11 0.70 -11.15
C GLY A 105 1.38 -0.35 -11.98
N PHE A 106 1.05 -1.48 -11.36
CA PHE A 106 0.40 -2.60 -12.05
C PHE A 106 -0.96 -2.25 -12.70
N VAL A 107 -1.77 -1.42 -12.04
CA VAL A 107 -3.05 -0.94 -12.60
C VAL A 107 -2.76 0.27 -13.50
N THR A 108 -3.12 0.16 -14.77
CA THR A 108 -2.84 1.17 -15.79
C THR A 108 -3.89 2.28 -15.82
N GLU A 109 -3.60 3.37 -16.52
CA GLU A 109 -4.58 4.42 -16.77
C GLU A 109 -5.79 3.90 -17.57
N ASP A 110 -5.56 3.00 -18.53
CA ASP A 110 -6.62 2.41 -19.34
C ASP A 110 -7.53 1.49 -18.50
N ASP A 111 -6.97 0.72 -17.57
CA ASP A 111 -7.76 -0.06 -16.61
C ASP A 111 -8.68 0.84 -15.78
N ILE A 112 -8.17 2.00 -15.34
CA ILE A 112 -8.94 2.97 -14.55
C ILE A 112 -10.03 3.60 -15.41
N LYS A 113 -9.71 4.06 -16.63
CA LYS A 113 -10.70 4.66 -17.55
C LYS A 113 -11.77 3.67 -17.99
N GLY A 114 -11.44 2.38 -18.08
CA GLY A 114 -12.39 1.33 -18.42
C GLY A 114 -13.50 1.14 -17.37
N VAL A 115 -13.29 1.57 -16.13
CA VAL A 115 -14.25 1.42 -15.02
C VAL A 115 -14.75 2.75 -14.46
N ALA A 116 -13.91 3.79 -14.44
CA ALA A 116 -14.26 5.12 -13.99
C ALA A 116 -14.96 5.86 -15.13
N ARG A 117 -16.25 6.15 -14.96
CA ARG A 117 -16.99 6.95 -15.94
C ARG A 117 -16.34 8.32 -16.09
N SER A 118 -15.95 8.65 -17.32
CA SER A 118 -15.65 10.03 -17.71
C SER A 118 -16.86 10.88 -17.34
N SER A 119 -16.65 11.88 -16.48
CA SER A 119 -17.63 12.95 -16.28
C SER A 119 -17.64 13.87 -17.49
#